data_AF-C5YWV5-F1
#
_entry.id   AF-C5YWV5-F1
#
_cell.length_a   1.000
_cell.length_b   1.000
_cell.length_c   1.000
_cell.angle_alpha   90.00
_cell.angle_beta   90.00
_cell.angle_gamma   90.00
#
_symmetry.space_group_name_H-M   'P 1'
#
loop_
_entity.id
_entity.type
_entity.pdbx_description
1 polymer ?
#
loop_
_entity_poly.entity_id
_entity_poly.type
_entity_poly.pdbx_seq_one_letter_code
_entity_poly.pdbx_strand_id
1 'polypeptide(L)'
;MAAAAAEGLAAYRAVLRAARRTFAGDQLMLKESAVEIRRRFEDHRGLAPGSDEAARALADAREAAHFITHMIVQATRAPSGSFVVKPESVHAGATLEVPSEEILSKLK
;
A
#
# COMPACT_ATOMS: atom_id res chain seq x y z
N MET A 1 21.10 -10.54 -16.88
CA MET A 1 20.18 -11.35 -16.03
C MET A 1 20.30 -11.06 -14.54
N ALA A 2 21.49 -11.08 -13.91
CA ALA A 2 21.63 -10.81 -12.47
C ALA A 2 21.11 -9.43 -12.02
N ALA A 3 21.33 -8.38 -12.83
CA ALA A 3 20.84 -7.02 -12.55
C ALA A 3 19.30 -6.94 -12.55
N ALA A 4 18.64 -7.56 -13.53
CA ALA A 4 17.18 -7.59 -13.61
C ALA A 4 16.53 -8.34 -12.43
N ALA A 5 17.13 -9.46 -12.01
CA ALA A 5 16.68 -10.17 -10.82
C ALA A 5 16.85 -9.32 -9.54
N ALA A 6 17.93 -8.54 -9.45
CA ALA A 6 18.15 -7.61 -8.35
C ALA A 6 17.11 -6.47 -8.34
N GLU A 7 16.75 -5.93 -9.50
CA GLU A 7 15.71 -4.89 -9.62
C GLU A 7 14.32 -5.40 -9.21
N GLY A 8 13.91 -6.58 -9.69
CA GLY A 8 12.65 -7.21 -9.29
C GLY A 8 12.59 -7.44 -7.78
N LEU A 9 13.67 -7.96 -7.18
CA LEU A 9 13.75 -8.17 -5.74
C LEU A 9 13.73 -6.85 -4.94
N ALA A 10 14.40 -5.81 -5.46
CA ALA A 10 14.39 -4.49 -4.85
C ALA A 10 12.98 -3.89 -4.84
N ALA A 11 12.26 -3.98 -5.96
CA ALA A 11 10.87 -3.53 -6.07
C ALA A 11 9.95 -4.31 -5.11
N TYR A 12 10.04 -5.65 -5.09
CA TYR A 12 9.28 -6.49 -4.15
C TYR A 12 9.48 -6.07 -2.70
N ARG A 13 10.75 -5.89 -2.30
CA ARG A 13 11.11 -5.45 -0.94
C ARG A 13 10.64 -4.03 -0.64
N ALA A 14 10.53 -3.15 -1.64
CA ALA A 14 10.03 -1.79 -1.45
C ALA A 14 8.54 -1.81 -1.11
N VAL A 15 7.72 -2.55 -1.87
CA VAL A 15 6.28 -2.67 -1.62
C VAL A 15 6.01 -3.33 -0.25
N LEU A 16 6.73 -4.40 0.10
CA LEU A 16 6.60 -5.04 1.42
C LEU A 16 7.02 -4.12 2.58
N ARG A 17 7.97 -3.22 2.36
CA ARG A 17 8.36 -2.23 3.38
C ARG A 17 7.32 -1.14 3.53
N ALA A 18 6.76 -0.65 2.43
CA ALA A 18 5.66 0.31 2.43
C ALA A 18 4.45 -0.25 3.19
N ALA A 19 3.97 -1.44 2.82
CA ALA A 19 2.84 -2.08 3.47
C ALA A 19 3.05 -2.30 4.98
N ARG A 20 4.24 -2.76 5.39
CA ARG A 20 4.56 -2.94 6.81
C ARG A 20 4.54 -1.65 7.61
N ARG A 21 4.97 -0.54 7.00
CA ARG A 21 4.96 0.77 7.66
C ARG A 21 3.54 1.32 7.78
N THR A 22 2.78 1.28 6.69
CA THR A 22 1.45 1.87 6.60
C THR A 22 0.41 1.10 7.43
N PHE A 23 0.48 -0.23 7.43
CA PHE A 23 -0.48 -1.09 8.14
C PHE A 23 0.01 -1.53 9.52
N ALA A 24 0.95 -0.80 10.12
CA ALA A 24 1.47 -1.14 11.45
C ALA A 24 0.33 -1.19 12.49
N GLY A 25 0.20 -2.33 13.16
CA GLY A 25 -0.87 -2.57 14.14
C GLY A 25 -2.17 -3.18 13.56
N ASP A 26 -2.32 -3.20 12.23
CA ASP A 26 -3.41 -3.89 11.54
C ASP A 26 -2.93 -5.25 11.01
N GLN A 27 -3.04 -6.28 11.86
CA GLN A 27 -2.53 -7.62 11.56
C GLN A 27 -3.24 -8.27 10.37
N LEU A 28 -4.55 -8.00 10.21
CA LEU A 28 -5.29 -8.51 9.06
C LEU A 28 -4.75 -7.88 7.78
N MET A 29 -4.60 -6.55 7.76
CA MET A 29 -4.10 -5.89 6.55
C MET A 29 -2.66 -6.23 6.22
N LEU A 30 -1.79 -6.39 7.22
CA LEU A 30 -0.42 -6.87 7.01
C LEU A 30 -0.39 -8.27 6.36
N LYS A 31 -1.23 -9.19 6.83
CA LYS A 31 -1.29 -10.55 6.30
C LYS A 31 -1.81 -10.59 4.86
N GLU A 32 -2.97 -9.99 4.63
CA GLU A 32 -3.64 -10.04 3.33
C GLU A 32 -2.85 -9.26 2.26
N SER A 33 -2.28 -8.10 2.61
CA SER A 33 -1.42 -7.36 1.69
C SER A 33 -0.15 -8.15 1.32
N ALA A 34 0.49 -8.84 2.27
CA ALA A 34 1.67 -9.64 1.97
C ALA A 34 1.36 -10.81 1.01
N VAL A 35 0.18 -11.43 1.14
CA VAL A 35 -0.28 -12.48 0.23
C VAL A 35 -0.49 -11.93 -1.18
N GLU A 36 -1.22 -10.81 -1.31
CA GLU A 36 -1.48 -10.20 -2.63
C GLU A 36 -0.20 -9.70 -3.29
N ILE A 37 0.70 -9.04 -2.54
CA ILE A 37 1.99 -8.58 -3.07
C ILE A 37 2.80 -9.79 -3.58
N ARG A 38 2.87 -10.89 -2.83
CA ARG A 38 3.57 -12.10 -3.30
C ARG A 38 2.93 -12.65 -4.57
N ARG A 39 1.61 -12.81 -4.59
CA ARG A 39 0.87 -13.32 -5.75
C ARG A 39 1.19 -12.49 -6.99
N ARG A 40 1.07 -11.16 -6.91
CA ARG A 40 1.36 -10.25 -8.02
C ARG A 40 2.78 -10.42 -8.54
N PHE A 41 3.78 -10.57 -7.68
CA PHE A 41 5.16 -10.76 -8.15
C PHE A 41 5.39 -12.14 -8.78
N GLU A 42 4.73 -13.19 -8.28
CA GLU A 42 4.80 -14.52 -8.91
C GLU A 42 4.10 -14.55 -10.28
N ASP A 43 2.97 -13.87 -10.44
CA ASP A 43 2.25 -13.77 -11.72
C ASP A 43 3.13 -13.17 -12.85
N HIS A 44 4.11 -12.32 -12.48
CA HIS A 44 5.04 -11.68 -13.43
C HIS A 44 6.43 -12.32 -13.46
N ARG A 45 6.66 -13.44 -12.74
CA ARG A 45 7.98 -14.07 -12.61
C ARG A 45 8.55 -14.56 -13.96
N GLY A 46 7.67 -14.91 -14.90
CA GLY A 46 8.04 -15.39 -16.23
C GLY A 46 8.38 -14.30 -17.24
N LEU A 47 8.25 -13.02 -16.89
CA LEU A 47 8.54 -11.93 -17.82
C LEU A 47 10.00 -11.91 -18.24
N ALA A 48 10.23 -11.68 -19.54
CA ALA A 48 11.57 -11.59 -20.09
C ALA A 48 12.30 -10.36 -19.53
N PRO A 49 13.51 -10.52 -18.97
CA PRO A 49 14.29 -9.39 -18.49
C PRO A 49 14.51 -8.34 -19.58
N GLY A 50 14.15 -7.09 -19.29
CA GLY A 50 14.29 -5.97 -20.22
C GLY A 50 13.18 -5.84 -21.26
N SER A 51 12.12 -6.66 -21.20
CA SER A 51 10.93 -6.43 -22.02
C SER A 51 10.14 -5.21 -21.52
N ASP A 52 9.32 -4.64 -22.39
CA ASP A 52 8.45 -3.50 -22.04
C ASP A 52 7.46 -3.88 -20.93
N GLU A 53 6.96 -5.12 -20.92
CA GLU A 53 6.10 -5.61 -19.85
C GLU A 53 6.83 -5.69 -18.51
N ALA A 54 8.09 -6.15 -18.51
CA ALA A 54 8.90 -6.19 -17.28
C ALA A 54 9.20 -4.78 -16.77
N ALA A 55 9.52 -3.84 -17.67
CA ALA A 55 9.75 -2.44 -17.32
C ALA A 55 8.47 -1.81 -16.71
N ARG A 56 7.30 -2.08 -17.31
CA ARG A 56 6.02 -1.59 -16.81
C ARG A 56 5.66 -2.18 -15.45
N ALA A 57 5.80 -3.49 -15.27
CA ALA A 57 5.55 -4.14 -13.97
C ALA A 57 6.45 -3.57 -12.85
N LEU A 58 7.71 -3.24 -13.16
CA LEU A 58 8.61 -2.58 -12.21
C LEU A 58 8.17 -1.14 -11.91
N ALA A 59 7.69 -0.40 -12.91
CA ALA A 59 7.15 0.95 -12.71
C ALA A 59 5.90 0.91 -11.81
N ASP A 60 4.96 0.02 -12.10
CA ASP A 60 3.74 -0.17 -11.32
C ASP A 60 4.06 -0.56 -9.86
N ALA A 61 5.06 -1.42 -9.64
CA ALA A 61 5.50 -1.78 -8.29
C ALA A 61 6.11 -0.58 -7.53
N ARG A 62 6.86 0.30 -8.20
CA ARG A 62 7.41 1.52 -7.60
C ARG A 62 6.30 2.51 -7.26
N GLU A 63 5.33 2.66 -8.15
CA GLU A 63 4.14 3.48 -7.91
C GLU A 63 3.32 2.94 -6.75
N ALA A 64 3.08 1.63 -6.69
CA ALA A 64 2.38 1.00 -5.57
C ALA A 64 3.08 1.24 -4.23
N ALA A 65 4.42 1.12 -4.18
CA ALA A 65 5.18 1.43 -2.97
C ALA A 65 5.04 2.90 -2.56
N HIS A 66 5.08 3.82 -3.53
CA HIS A 66 4.85 5.25 -3.28
C HIS A 66 3.43 5.51 -2.77
N PHE A 67 2.42 4.94 -3.44
CA PHE A 67 1.02 5.09 -3.09
C PHE A 67 0.73 4.59 -1.67
N ILE A 68 1.16 3.37 -1.34
CA ILE A 68 0.96 2.80 0.00
C ILE A 68 1.63 3.67 1.08
N THR A 69 2.79 4.24 0.79
CA THR A 69 3.54 5.03 1.76
C THR A 69 2.91 6.41 2.01
N HIS A 70 2.38 7.05 0.98
CA HIS A 70 2.01 8.47 1.04
C HIS A 70 0.52 8.74 0.93
N MET A 71 -0.24 7.86 0.27
CA MET A 71 -1.65 8.09 -0.08
C MET A 71 -2.63 7.31 0.80
N ILE A 72 -2.13 6.39 1.63
CA ILE A 72 -2.95 5.62 2.57
C ILE A 72 -2.71 6.16 3.98
N VAL A 73 -3.79 6.64 4.61
CA VAL A 73 -3.80 7.08 6.01
C VAL A 73 -4.57 6.06 6.83
N GLN A 74 -3.88 5.37 7.74
CA GLN A 74 -4.51 4.37 8.59
C GLN A 74 -4.93 4.99 9.94
N ALA A 75 -6.22 4.89 10.25
CA ALA A 75 -6.71 5.29 11.55
C ALA A 75 -6.36 4.24 12.61
N THR A 76 -5.96 4.71 13.79
CA THR A 76 -5.66 3.86 14.94
C THR A 76 -6.83 3.82 15.90
N ARG A 77 -7.12 2.66 16.49
CA ARG A 77 -8.20 2.55 17.47
C ARG A 77 -7.74 3.08 18.82
N ALA A 78 -8.40 4.13 19.31
CA ALA A 78 -8.17 4.69 20.64
C ALA A 78 -8.78 3.80 21.75
N PRO A 79 -8.35 3.96 23.01
CA PRO A 79 -8.96 3.27 24.15
C PRO A 79 -10.47 3.53 24.31
N SER A 80 -10.97 4.68 23.82
CA SER A 80 -12.39 5.01 23.78
C SER A 80 -13.20 4.14 22.81
N GLY A 81 -12.54 3.35 21.96
CA GLY A 81 -13.15 2.58 20.88
C GLY A 81 -13.27 3.34 19.56
N SER A 82 -13.04 4.65 19.56
CA SER A 82 -13.04 5.51 18.36
C SER A 82 -11.78 5.31 17.51
N PHE A 83 -11.89 5.55 16.20
CA PHE A 83 -10.73 5.58 15.31
C PHE A 83 -10.18 7.00 15.20
N VAL A 84 -8.87 7.16 15.35
CA VAL A 84 -8.17 8.45 15.32
C VAL A 84 -7.03 8.43 14.32
N VAL A 85 -6.94 9.52 13.57
CA VAL A 85 -5.84 9.83 12.66
C VAL A 85 -5.09 11.02 13.24
N LYS A 86 -3.75 10.95 13.26
CA LYS A 86 -2.91 12.12 13.57
C LYS A 86 -2.31 12.65 12.27
N PRO A 87 -2.94 13.63 11.62
CA PRO A 87 -2.37 14.27 10.45
C PRO A 87 -1.06 14.99 10.82
N GLU A 88 -0.04 14.87 9.98
CA GLU A 88 1.20 15.64 10.12
C GLU A 88 0.97 17.15 9.90
N SER A 89 1.90 18.00 10.33
CA SER A 89 1.78 19.47 10.24
C SER A 89 1.58 20.00 8.82
N VAL A 90 2.05 19.26 7.80
CA VAL A 90 1.82 19.53 6.37
C VAL A 90 0.33 19.51 6.01
N HIS A 91 -0.49 18.78 6.77
CA HIS A 91 -1.94 18.70 6.59
C HIS A 91 -2.71 19.63 7.54
N ALA A 92 -2.02 20.54 8.25
CA ALA A 92 -2.68 21.49 9.13
C ALA A 92 -3.63 22.40 8.33
N GLY A 93 -4.90 22.45 8.74
CA GLY A 93 -5.94 23.22 8.03
C GLY A 93 -6.62 22.48 6.88
N ALA A 94 -6.22 21.24 6.57
CA ALA A 94 -6.95 20.40 5.63
C ALA A 94 -8.25 19.90 6.25
N THR A 95 -9.32 19.88 5.46
CA THR A 95 -10.63 19.37 5.87
C THR A 95 -10.68 17.86 5.64
N LEU A 96 -11.00 17.08 6.69
CA LEU A 96 -11.32 15.66 6.56
C LEU A 96 -12.84 15.51 6.47
N GLU A 97 -13.35 15.14 5.30
CA GLU A 97 -14.76 14.78 5.14
C GLU A 97 -14.97 13.35 5.63
N VAL A 98 -15.70 13.20 6.73
CA VAL A 98 -16.13 11.89 7.23
C VAL A 98 -17.57 11.67 6.75
N PRO A 99 -17.85 10.65 5.91
CA PRO A 99 -19.21 10.35 5.50
C PRO A 99 -20.10 10.12 6.73
N SER A 100 -21.23 10.82 6.80
CA SER A 100 -22.17 10.66 7.91
C SER A 100 -22.85 9.28 7.86
N GLU A 101 -23.32 8.78 9.01
CA GLU A 101 -24.06 7.50 9.07
C GLU A 101 -25.31 7.49 8.16
N GLU A 102 -25.88 8.66 7.91
CA GLU A 102 -27.01 8.85 7.00
C GLU A 102 -26.66 8.58 5.53
N ILE A 103 -25.41 8.79 5.13
CA ILE A 103 -24.89 8.42 3.80
C ILE A 103 -24.57 6.93 3.75
N LEU A 104 -23.97 6.39 4.81
CA LEU A 104 -23.60 4.96 4.90
C LEU A 104 -24.83 4.03 4.90
N SER A 105 -25.94 4.46 5.50
CA SER A 105 -27.19 3.69 5.51
C SER A 105 -27.88 3.61 4.15
N LYS A 106 -27.63 4.58 3.26
CA LYS A 106 -28.19 4.62 1.90
C LYS A 106 -27.36 3.86 0.85
N LEU A 107 -26.16 3.40 1.23
CA LEU A 107 -25.26 2.62 0.38
C LEU A 107 -25.41 1.09 0.56
N LYS A 108 -26.26 0.65 1.49
CA LYS A 108 -26.67 -0.75 1.68
C LYS A 108 -27.86 -1.08 0.79
#